data_AF-A0A347UGU6-F1
#
_entry.id   AF-A0A347UGU6-F1
#
_cell.length_a   1.000
_cell.length_b   1.000
_cell.length_c   1.000
_cell.angle_alpha   90.00
_cell.angle_beta   90.00
_cell.angle_gamma   90.00
#
_symmetry.space_group_name_H-M   'P 1'
#
loop_
_entity.id
_entity.type
_entity.pdbx_description
1 polymer ?
#
loop_
_entity_poly.entity_id
_entity_poly.type
_entity_poly.pdbx_seq_one_letter_code
_entity_poly.pdbx_strand_id
1 'polypeptide(L)'
;MNVISPKQCRAARALLDITRADLSQISSVSSAAIGGFETEATTPRAASISLVRAALEGKGIEFLDDDGVRERKNTVRVYKGEKIHRQLLDEIYSDLKENGGEILIKGVIETSWEDGDDKSFLKNHLDRLKQAGITERMIVSEDADYFVAPIHWYRKIPSKYFTPHTHWIFANKVAMISWGDIETLTIIEDKALFRTERLLFDCVWDNVAKVVE
;
A
#
# COMPACT_ATOMS: atom_id res chain seq x y z
N MET A 1 -17.04 13.14 15.52
CA MET A 1 -15.60 12.81 15.55
C MET A 1 -15.15 12.91 17.00
N ASN A 2 -14.66 11.81 17.58
CA ASN A 2 -14.15 11.82 18.95
C ASN A 2 -12.84 12.62 19.01
N VAL A 3 -12.74 13.52 19.99
CA VAL A 3 -11.53 14.28 20.29
C VAL A 3 -10.55 13.34 20.99
N ILE A 4 -9.27 13.28 20.56
CA ILE A 4 -8.26 12.47 21.26
C ILE A 4 -7.96 13.08 22.63
N SER A 5 -7.66 12.26 23.63
CA SER A 5 -7.28 12.76 24.97
C SER A 5 -5.80 13.15 25.05
N PRO A 6 -5.40 14.02 26.02
CA PRO A 6 -3.99 14.32 26.28
C PRO A 6 -3.13 13.07 26.51
N LYS A 7 -3.67 12.08 27.23
CA LYS A 7 -3.01 10.80 27.48
C LYS A 7 -2.81 10.01 26.19
N GLN A 8 -3.83 9.94 25.34
CA GLN A 8 -3.74 9.29 24.04
C GLN A 8 -2.69 9.96 23.14
N CYS A 9 -2.62 11.30 23.14
CA CYS A 9 -1.60 12.04 22.37
C CYS A 9 -0.17 11.67 22.82
N ARG A 10 0.08 11.67 24.14
CA ARG A 10 1.39 11.26 24.70
C ARG A 10 1.73 9.81 24.35
N ALA A 11 0.76 8.90 24.48
CA ALA A 11 0.95 7.48 24.17
C ALA A 11 1.24 7.25 22.68
N ALA A 12 0.52 7.94 21.80
CA ALA A 12 0.73 7.87 20.35
C ALA A 12 2.14 8.32 19.96
N ARG A 13 2.63 9.45 20.49
CA ARG A 13 4.04 9.86 20.25
C ARG A 13 5.03 8.85 20.79
N ALA A 14 4.78 8.27 21.96
CA ALA A 14 5.67 7.28 22.55
C ALA A 14 5.73 5.99 21.71
N LEU A 15 4.60 5.54 21.15
CA LEU A 15 4.55 4.41 20.23
C LEU A 15 5.32 4.69 18.93
N LEU A 16 5.21 5.92 18.40
CA LEU A 16 5.92 6.32 17.18
C LEU A 16 7.40 6.70 17.40
N ASP A 17 7.87 6.74 18.64
CA ASP A 17 9.19 7.25 19.03
C ASP A 17 9.52 8.64 18.46
N ILE A 18 8.53 9.55 18.48
CA ILE A 18 8.70 10.92 17.96
C ILE A 18 8.65 11.98 19.06
N THR A 19 9.38 13.08 18.86
CA THR A 19 9.36 14.23 19.75
C THR A 19 8.13 15.13 19.50
N ARG A 20 7.89 16.10 20.39
CA ARG A 20 6.87 17.14 20.15
C ARG A 20 7.20 18.03 18.95
N ALA A 21 8.49 18.22 18.66
CA ALA A 21 8.95 18.99 17.50
C ALA A 21 8.60 18.24 16.20
N ASP A 22 8.83 16.94 16.17
CA ASP A 22 8.44 16.09 15.03
C ASP A 22 6.93 16.10 14.82
N LEU A 23 6.15 15.93 15.91
CA LEU A 23 4.69 16.01 15.84
C LEU A 23 4.22 17.39 15.33
N SER A 24 4.89 18.46 15.78
CA SER A 24 4.62 19.82 15.33
C SER A 24 4.81 19.99 13.82
N GLN A 25 5.88 19.41 13.27
CA GLN A 25 6.15 19.44 11.84
C GLN A 25 5.10 18.67 11.04
N ILE A 26 4.72 17.48 11.47
CA ILE A 26 3.77 16.64 10.71
C ILE A 26 2.31 17.08 10.87
N SER A 27 1.95 17.76 11.96
CA SER A 27 0.57 18.20 12.21
C SER A 27 0.32 19.67 11.87
N SER A 28 1.36 20.43 11.53
CA SER A 28 1.28 21.90 11.35
C SER A 28 0.71 22.64 12.57
N VAL A 29 0.83 22.06 13.77
CA VAL A 29 0.43 22.68 15.05
C VAL A 29 1.68 23.00 15.83
N SER A 30 1.75 24.16 16.49
CA SER A 30 2.98 24.56 17.19
C SER A 30 3.34 23.59 18.32
N SER A 31 4.65 23.32 18.50
CA SER A 31 5.14 22.46 19.58
C SER A 31 4.71 22.94 20.98
N ALA A 32 4.51 24.25 21.16
CA ALA A 32 4.01 24.82 22.41
C ALA A 32 2.54 24.47 22.66
N ALA A 33 1.68 24.52 21.63
CA ALA A 33 0.28 24.12 21.73
C ALA A 33 0.13 22.61 21.98
N ILE A 34 0.97 21.79 21.32
CA ILE A 34 1.03 20.34 21.59
C ILE A 34 1.47 20.09 23.03
N GLY A 35 2.49 20.80 23.52
CA GLY A 35 2.97 20.68 24.89
C GLY A 35 1.88 21.03 25.91
N GLY A 36 1.22 22.17 25.74
CA GLY A 36 0.14 22.62 26.63
C GLY A 36 -1.08 21.69 26.61
N PHE A 37 -1.39 21.08 25.46
CA PHE A 37 -2.39 20.02 25.36
C PHE A 37 -1.98 18.77 26.13
N GLU A 38 -0.78 18.25 25.87
CA GLU A 38 -0.26 17.03 26.49
C GLU A 38 -0.12 17.16 28.00
N THR A 39 0.12 18.35 28.55
CA THR A 39 0.22 18.56 30.00
C THR A 39 -1.08 19.03 30.64
N GLU A 40 -2.18 19.11 29.87
CA GLU A 40 -3.47 19.65 30.33
C GLU A 40 -3.39 21.11 30.84
N ALA A 41 -2.33 21.84 30.47
CA ALA A 41 -2.11 23.21 30.89
C ALA A 41 -2.95 24.22 30.09
N THR A 42 -3.39 23.83 28.89
CA THR A 42 -4.21 24.66 28.01
C THR A 42 -5.26 23.81 27.32
N THR A 43 -6.44 24.37 27.08
CA THR A 43 -7.48 23.74 26.23
C THR A 43 -7.26 24.18 24.78
N PRO A 44 -6.76 23.31 23.89
CA PRO A 44 -6.53 23.68 22.50
C PRO A 44 -7.85 23.82 21.74
N ARG A 45 -7.81 24.54 20.62
CA ARG A 45 -8.96 24.59 19.70
C ARG A 45 -9.21 23.21 19.13
N ALA A 46 -10.48 22.84 18.99
CA ALA A 46 -10.88 21.56 18.40
C ALA A 46 -10.23 21.30 17.03
N ALA A 47 -10.12 22.33 16.18
CA ALA A 47 -9.44 22.24 14.88
C ALA A 47 -7.96 21.80 14.99
N SER A 48 -7.23 22.30 16.00
CA SER A 48 -5.84 21.92 16.22
C SER A 48 -5.72 20.47 16.69
N ILE A 49 -6.63 20.01 17.56
CA ILE A 49 -6.63 18.60 18.00
C ILE A 49 -6.96 17.66 16.83
N SER A 50 -7.88 18.05 15.94
CA SER A 50 -8.18 17.28 14.73
C SER A 50 -6.95 17.14 13.82
N LEU A 51 -6.15 18.20 13.67
CA LEU A 51 -4.90 18.14 12.89
C LEU A 51 -3.87 17.21 13.55
N VAL A 52 -3.72 17.28 14.87
CA VAL A 52 -2.82 16.39 15.63
C VAL A 52 -3.26 14.93 15.49
N ARG A 53 -4.56 14.64 15.66
CA ARG A 53 -5.14 13.29 15.48
C ARG A 53 -4.85 12.76 14.08
N ALA A 54 -5.18 13.54 13.05
CA ALA A 54 -4.98 13.15 11.65
C ALA A 54 -3.50 12.88 11.33
N ALA A 55 -2.59 13.69 11.87
CA ALA A 55 -1.15 13.47 11.67
C ALA A 55 -0.64 12.18 12.31
N LEU A 56 -1.08 11.88 13.54
CA LEU A 56 -0.74 10.63 14.23
C LEU A 56 -1.37 9.41 13.54
N GLU A 57 -2.64 9.49 13.13
CA GLU A 57 -3.31 8.43 12.36
C GLU A 57 -2.62 8.20 11.00
N GLY A 58 -2.17 9.28 10.34
CA GLY A 58 -1.37 9.22 9.11
C GLY A 58 0.01 8.58 9.31
N LYS A 59 0.50 8.48 10.53
CA LYS A 59 1.72 7.76 10.91
C LYS A 59 1.45 6.34 11.41
N GLY A 60 0.22 5.84 11.25
CA GLY A 60 -0.14 4.47 11.59
C GLY A 60 -0.60 4.29 13.03
N ILE A 61 -1.00 5.35 13.72
CA ILE A 61 -1.68 5.24 15.01
C ILE A 61 -3.19 5.00 14.81
N GLU A 62 -3.77 4.21 15.69
CA GLU A 62 -5.21 4.06 15.84
C GLU A 62 -5.61 4.42 17.28
N PHE A 63 -6.58 5.34 17.40
CA PHE A 63 -7.16 5.74 18.68
C PHE A 63 -8.44 4.95 18.94
N LEU A 64 -8.51 4.34 20.13
CA LEU A 64 -9.64 3.53 20.58
C LEU A 64 -10.57 4.36 21.48
N ASP A 65 -11.83 3.93 21.63
CA ASP A 65 -12.84 4.66 22.42
C ASP A 65 -12.59 4.61 23.94
N ASP A 66 -11.77 3.67 24.42
CA ASP A 66 -11.46 3.41 25.82
C ASP A 66 -10.15 4.07 26.30
N ASP A 67 -9.80 5.23 25.75
CA ASP A 67 -8.49 5.90 25.93
C ASP A 67 -7.28 5.06 25.47
N GLY A 68 -7.52 3.93 24.80
CA GLY A 68 -6.49 3.11 24.20
C GLY A 68 -5.83 3.77 22.99
N VAL A 69 -4.56 3.45 22.77
CA VAL A 69 -3.80 3.77 21.56
C VAL A 69 -3.05 2.53 21.16
N ARG A 70 -3.09 2.20 19.86
CA ARG A 70 -2.25 1.14 19.30
C ARG A 70 -1.62 1.62 18.02
N GLU A 71 -0.47 1.03 17.70
CA GLU A 71 -0.07 0.96 16.31
C GLU A 71 -1.14 0.18 15.55
N ARG A 72 -1.54 0.70 14.41
CA ARG A 72 -2.42 0.04 13.46
C ARG A 72 -1.73 -1.24 12.99
N LYS A 73 -2.07 -2.36 13.64
CA LYS A 73 -1.65 -3.69 13.20
C LYS A 73 -2.65 -4.18 12.18
N ASN A 74 -2.16 -4.40 10.96
CA ASN A 74 -2.90 -4.94 9.82
C ASN A 74 -3.99 -4.01 9.28
N THR A 75 -3.59 -3.10 8.41
CA THR A 75 -4.54 -2.26 7.70
C THR A 75 -5.08 -3.00 6.48
N VAL A 76 -6.31 -3.46 6.57
CA VAL A 76 -7.11 -3.74 5.37
C VAL A 76 -7.70 -2.41 4.90
N ARG A 77 -7.27 -1.94 3.74
CA ARG A 77 -7.82 -0.75 3.07
C ARG A 77 -8.59 -1.19 1.85
N VAL A 78 -9.80 -0.65 1.70
CA VAL A 78 -10.69 -0.98 0.59
C VAL A 78 -11.02 0.30 -0.15
N TYR A 79 -10.70 0.34 -1.44
CA TYR A 79 -10.96 1.45 -2.35
C TYR A 79 -11.90 0.98 -3.47
N LYS A 80 -12.75 1.88 -3.96
CA LYS A 80 -13.77 1.57 -4.97
C LYS A 80 -13.76 2.61 -6.09
N GLY A 81 -14.10 2.18 -7.30
CA GLY A 81 -14.32 3.05 -8.45
C GLY A 81 -13.18 3.07 -9.47
N GLU A 82 -13.31 3.91 -10.49
CA GLU A 82 -12.51 3.84 -11.74
C GLU A 82 -11.01 4.12 -11.56
N LYS A 83 -10.60 4.75 -10.45
CA LYS A 83 -9.20 5.17 -10.23
C LYS A 83 -8.35 4.15 -9.48
N ILE A 84 -8.92 3.01 -9.08
CA ILE A 84 -8.22 2.05 -8.22
C ILE A 84 -6.93 1.52 -8.83
N HIS A 85 -6.87 1.33 -10.15
CA HIS A 85 -5.67 0.84 -10.84
C HIS A 85 -4.52 1.83 -10.73
N ARG A 86 -4.74 3.09 -11.11
CA ARG A 86 -3.72 4.15 -10.99
C ARG A 86 -3.30 4.36 -9.55
N GLN A 87 -4.26 4.29 -8.61
CA GLN A 87 -3.98 4.41 -7.19
C GLN A 87 -3.05 3.29 -6.69
N LEU A 88 -3.28 2.04 -7.09
CA LEU A 88 -2.39 0.92 -6.74
C LEU A 88 -0.98 1.15 -7.29
N LEU A 89 -0.87 1.53 -8.58
CA LEU A 89 0.42 1.78 -9.23
C LEU A 89 1.18 2.95 -8.58
N ASP A 90 0.48 4.01 -8.16
CA ASP A 90 1.08 5.12 -7.41
C ASP A 90 1.53 4.72 -6.01
N GLU A 91 0.75 3.90 -5.31
CA GLU A 91 1.13 3.40 -3.99
C GLU A 91 2.38 2.52 -4.05
N ILE A 92 2.42 1.55 -4.98
CA ILE A 92 3.57 0.67 -5.20
C ILE A 92 4.85 1.50 -5.41
N TYR A 93 4.79 2.50 -6.30
CA TYR A 93 5.94 3.35 -6.55
C TYR A 93 6.31 4.17 -5.31
N SER A 94 5.34 4.76 -4.62
CA SER A 94 5.60 5.56 -3.42
C SER A 94 6.28 4.75 -2.31
N ASP A 95 5.92 3.49 -2.13
CA ASP A 95 6.49 2.61 -1.10
C ASP A 95 7.91 2.16 -1.43
N LEU A 96 8.22 1.95 -2.72
CA LEU A 96 9.47 1.31 -3.15
C LEU A 96 10.51 2.30 -3.72
N LYS A 97 10.13 3.52 -4.12
CA LYS A 97 11.01 4.46 -4.87
C LYS A 97 12.34 4.80 -4.20
N GLU A 98 12.39 4.80 -2.86
CA GLU A 98 13.61 5.21 -2.13
C GLU A 98 14.60 4.06 -1.95
N ASN A 99 14.11 2.82 -1.82
CA ASN A 99 14.93 1.66 -1.45
C ASN A 99 14.95 0.56 -2.53
N GLY A 100 14.26 0.77 -3.64
CA GLY A 100 13.97 -0.27 -4.62
C GLY A 100 13.08 -1.36 -4.04
N GLY A 101 13.12 -2.53 -4.66
CA GLY A 101 12.40 -3.71 -4.19
C GLY A 101 11.88 -4.57 -5.32
N GLU A 102 11.10 -5.57 -4.95
CA GLU A 102 10.50 -6.51 -5.88
C GLU A 102 8.98 -6.47 -5.77
N ILE A 103 8.31 -6.47 -6.92
CA ILE A 103 6.87 -6.61 -7.07
C ILE A 103 6.61 -8.00 -7.65
N LEU A 104 5.73 -8.77 -7.02
CA LEU A 104 5.29 -10.06 -7.53
C LEU A 104 3.81 -9.99 -7.91
N ILE A 105 3.48 -10.41 -9.12
CA ILE A 105 2.12 -10.33 -9.65
C ILE A 105 1.70 -11.72 -10.13
N LYS A 106 0.56 -12.21 -9.66
CA LYS A 106 -0.02 -13.47 -10.14
C LYS A 106 -1.48 -13.28 -10.49
N GLY A 107 -1.96 -14.03 -11.48
CA GLY A 107 -3.36 -13.99 -11.89
C GLY A 107 -3.72 -12.80 -12.76
N VAL A 108 -2.74 -12.10 -13.35
CA VAL A 108 -2.98 -11.01 -14.29
C VAL A 108 -3.34 -11.58 -15.66
N ILE A 109 -4.39 -11.02 -16.27
CA ILE A 109 -4.65 -11.12 -17.71
C ILE A 109 -4.34 -9.74 -18.28
N GLU A 110 -3.30 -9.66 -19.08
CA GLU A 110 -2.96 -8.43 -19.78
C GLU A 110 -4.00 -8.16 -20.87
N THR A 111 -4.50 -6.93 -20.94
CA THR A 111 -5.42 -6.50 -21.98
C THR A 111 -4.88 -5.26 -22.68
N SER A 112 -5.30 -5.06 -23.93
CA SER A 112 -4.98 -3.85 -24.67
C SER A 112 -5.67 -2.65 -24.02
N TRP A 113 -4.88 -1.69 -23.56
CA TRP A 113 -5.37 -0.38 -23.11
C TRP A 113 -5.67 0.47 -24.36
N GLU A 114 -6.95 0.53 -24.75
CA GLU A 114 -7.41 1.30 -25.92
C GLU A 114 -7.37 2.82 -25.66
N ASP A 115 -7.44 3.23 -24.39
CA ASP A 115 -7.31 4.63 -23.98
C ASP A 115 -5.84 5.09 -24.01
N GLY A 116 -5.57 6.16 -24.75
CA GLY A 116 -4.23 6.74 -24.89
C GLY A 116 -3.66 7.29 -23.59
N ASP A 117 -4.50 7.82 -22.69
CA ASP A 117 -4.07 8.32 -21.39
C ASP A 117 -3.58 7.18 -20.49
N ASP A 118 -4.34 6.07 -20.41
CA ASP A 118 -3.95 4.89 -19.63
C ASP A 118 -2.67 4.26 -20.14
N LYS A 119 -2.52 4.13 -21.46
CA LYS A 119 -1.29 3.61 -22.07
C LYS A 119 -0.07 4.49 -21.74
N SER A 120 -0.25 5.81 -21.79
CA SER A 120 0.82 6.76 -21.45
C SER A 120 1.19 6.69 -19.97
N PHE A 121 0.18 6.57 -19.10
CA PHE A 121 0.35 6.42 -17.66
C PHE A 121 1.12 5.14 -17.33
N LEU A 122 0.72 4.01 -17.90
CA LEU A 122 1.38 2.72 -17.66
C LEU A 122 2.82 2.72 -18.16
N LYS A 123 3.10 3.31 -19.33
CA LYS A 123 4.47 3.48 -19.80
C LYS A 123 5.32 4.29 -18.83
N ASN A 124 4.81 5.44 -18.39
CA ASN A 124 5.49 6.30 -17.41
C ASN A 124 5.71 5.56 -16.07
N HIS A 125 4.74 4.73 -15.66
CA HIS A 125 4.83 3.90 -14.48
C HIS A 125 5.98 2.89 -14.60
N LEU A 126 6.06 2.14 -15.70
CA LEU A 126 7.15 1.19 -15.93
C LEU A 126 8.53 1.87 -15.99
N ASP A 127 8.61 3.06 -16.58
CA ASP A 127 9.86 3.82 -16.66
C ASP A 127 10.33 4.29 -15.27
N ARG A 128 9.42 4.79 -14.41
CA ARG A 128 9.78 5.19 -13.04
C ARG A 128 10.18 4.01 -12.16
N LEU A 129 9.59 2.82 -12.36
CA LEU A 129 10.02 1.62 -11.64
C LEU A 129 11.46 1.24 -11.98
N LYS A 130 11.81 1.22 -13.28
CA LYS A 130 13.17 0.92 -13.75
C LYS A 130 14.19 1.91 -13.22
N GLN A 131 13.87 3.20 -13.24
CA GLN A 131 14.76 4.26 -12.74
C GLN A 131 15.01 4.13 -11.23
N ALA A 132 14.01 3.68 -10.47
CA ALA A 132 14.13 3.43 -9.03
C ALA A 132 14.75 2.05 -8.69
N GLY A 133 15.19 1.27 -9.68
CA GLY A 133 15.76 -0.06 -9.44
C GLY A 133 14.75 -1.08 -8.90
N ILE A 134 13.45 -0.88 -9.18
CA ILE A 134 12.38 -1.80 -8.79
C ILE A 134 12.21 -2.88 -9.87
N THR A 135 12.14 -4.14 -9.44
CA THR A 135 11.98 -5.30 -10.35
C THR A 135 10.61 -5.91 -10.24
N GLU A 136 10.14 -6.56 -11.31
CA GLU A 136 8.87 -7.29 -11.30
C GLU A 136 9.02 -8.73 -11.77
N ARG A 137 8.21 -9.62 -11.20
CA ARG A 137 7.99 -10.99 -11.69
C ARG A 137 6.51 -11.27 -11.79
N MET A 138 6.10 -11.87 -12.91
CA MET A 138 4.69 -12.07 -13.23
C MET A 138 4.37 -13.50 -13.64
N ILE A 139 3.36 -14.09 -12.97
CA ILE A 139 2.82 -15.40 -13.33
C ILE A 139 1.50 -15.22 -14.08
N VAL A 140 1.48 -15.70 -15.33
CA VAL A 140 0.33 -15.63 -16.25
C VAL A 140 -0.07 -17.01 -16.73
N SER A 141 -1.25 -17.09 -17.38
CA SER A 141 -1.73 -18.32 -18.01
C SER A 141 -0.83 -18.74 -19.18
N GLU A 142 -0.71 -20.05 -19.44
CA GLU A 142 -0.02 -20.57 -20.63
C GLU A 142 -0.66 -20.07 -21.93
N ASP A 143 -1.97 -19.83 -21.89
CA ASP A 143 -2.77 -19.28 -23.00
C ASP A 143 -2.54 -17.78 -23.24
N ALA A 144 -1.79 -17.08 -22.39
CA ALA A 144 -1.53 -15.65 -22.58
C ALA A 144 -0.72 -15.39 -23.86
N ASP A 145 -1.25 -14.56 -24.75
CA ASP A 145 -0.66 -14.19 -26.05
C ASP A 145 -0.32 -12.70 -26.16
N TYR A 146 -0.63 -11.93 -25.11
CA TYR A 146 -0.41 -10.49 -25.03
C TYR A 146 0.38 -10.11 -23.77
N PHE A 147 1.34 -9.19 -23.92
CA PHE A 147 2.24 -8.75 -22.84
C PHE A 147 2.50 -7.26 -22.94
N VAL A 148 2.45 -6.57 -21.80
CA VAL A 148 2.66 -5.12 -21.74
C VAL A 148 4.04 -4.76 -21.20
N ALA A 149 4.54 -5.49 -20.20
CA ALA A 149 5.87 -5.30 -19.66
C ALA A 149 6.93 -6.11 -20.45
N PRO A 150 8.24 -5.95 -20.13
CA PRO A 150 9.28 -6.75 -20.74
C PRO A 150 9.04 -8.26 -20.60
N ILE A 151 9.16 -9.00 -21.71
CA ILE A 151 8.82 -10.43 -21.79
C ILE A 151 9.53 -11.31 -20.74
N HIS A 152 10.78 -10.97 -20.41
CA HIS A 152 11.59 -11.70 -19.44
C HIS A 152 11.12 -11.54 -17.98
N TRP A 153 10.12 -10.68 -17.71
CA TRP A 153 9.47 -10.56 -16.40
C TRP A 153 8.36 -11.61 -16.21
N TYR A 154 7.92 -12.26 -17.28
CA TYR A 154 6.81 -13.20 -17.25
C TYR A 154 7.27 -14.65 -17.18
N ARG A 155 6.49 -15.47 -16.48
CA ARG A 155 6.46 -16.92 -16.62
C ARG A 155 5.02 -17.43 -16.73
N LYS A 156 4.85 -18.51 -17.46
CA LYS A 156 3.56 -19.16 -17.74
C LYS A 156 3.34 -20.37 -16.84
N ILE A 157 2.13 -20.52 -16.32
CA ILE A 157 1.67 -21.74 -15.63
C ILE A 157 0.55 -22.41 -16.43
N PRO A 158 0.33 -23.73 -16.27
CA PRO A 158 -0.79 -24.42 -16.91
C PRO A 158 -2.14 -23.78 -16.59
N SER A 159 -3.01 -23.59 -17.59
CA SER A 159 -4.28 -22.85 -17.43
C SER A 159 -5.20 -23.47 -16.38
N LYS A 160 -5.12 -24.78 -16.16
CA LYS A 160 -5.86 -25.49 -15.10
C LYS A 160 -5.54 -25.02 -13.66
N TYR A 161 -4.41 -24.35 -13.46
CA TYR A 161 -4.00 -23.77 -12.18
C TYR A 161 -4.10 -22.24 -12.16
N PHE A 162 -4.54 -21.63 -13.27
CA PHE A 162 -4.65 -20.20 -13.40
C PHE A 162 -6.06 -19.72 -13.03
N THR A 163 -6.14 -18.59 -12.33
CA THR A 163 -7.38 -17.86 -12.08
C THR A 163 -7.12 -16.35 -12.24
N PRO A 164 -8.00 -15.59 -12.91
CA PRO A 164 -7.83 -14.16 -13.15
C PRO A 164 -8.18 -13.30 -11.92
N HIS A 165 -7.72 -13.71 -10.74
CA HIS A 165 -7.84 -12.94 -9.51
C HIS A 165 -6.47 -12.39 -9.15
N THR A 166 -6.18 -11.18 -9.65
CA THR A 166 -4.84 -10.60 -9.60
C THR A 166 -4.44 -10.28 -8.16
N HIS A 167 -3.27 -10.79 -7.76
CA HIS A 167 -2.61 -10.43 -6.49
C HIS A 167 -1.29 -9.72 -6.78
N TRP A 168 -1.08 -8.59 -6.12
CA TRP A 168 0.16 -7.80 -6.14
C TRP A 168 0.82 -7.88 -4.76
N ILE A 169 2.07 -8.33 -4.70
CA ILE A 169 2.81 -8.56 -3.46
C ILE A 169 4.03 -7.64 -3.46
N PHE A 170 4.06 -6.66 -2.56
CA PHE A 170 5.08 -5.61 -2.53
C PHE A 170 5.16 -4.98 -1.13
N ALA A 171 6.31 -4.44 -0.69
CA ALA A 171 6.43 -3.60 0.52
C ALA A 171 5.68 -4.07 1.81
N ASN A 172 5.66 -5.38 2.12
CA ASN A 172 4.86 -5.97 3.23
C ASN A 172 3.33 -5.90 3.06
N LYS A 173 2.87 -5.67 1.83
CA LYS A 173 1.48 -5.55 1.43
C LYS A 173 1.11 -6.62 0.40
N VAL A 174 -0.16 -7.01 0.45
CA VAL A 174 -0.80 -7.82 -0.59
C VAL A 174 -2.04 -7.05 -1.05
N ALA A 175 -2.06 -6.69 -2.32
CA ALA A 175 -3.21 -6.03 -2.94
C ALA A 175 -3.93 -6.98 -3.89
N MET A 176 -5.25 -6.88 -3.93
CA MET A 176 -6.11 -7.64 -4.83
C MET A 176 -7.20 -6.75 -5.41
N ILE A 177 -7.53 -6.99 -6.68
CA ILE A 177 -8.63 -6.33 -7.36
C ILE A 177 -9.76 -7.34 -7.51
N SER A 178 -10.89 -7.06 -6.87
CA SER A 178 -12.13 -7.81 -7.04
C SER A 178 -12.92 -7.21 -8.19
N TRP A 179 -13.12 -8.01 -9.24
CA TRP A 179 -13.93 -7.66 -10.41
C TRP A 179 -15.42 -7.85 -10.09
N GLY A 180 -16.23 -6.81 -10.30
CA GLY A 180 -17.68 -6.80 -10.07
C GLY A 180 -18.31 -5.50 -10.57
N ASP A 181 -19.60 -5.25 -10.32
CA ASP A 181 -20.31 -4.03 -10.77
C ASP A 181 -19.57 -2.73 -10.41
N ILE A 182 -18.87 -2.76 -9.27
CA ILE A 182 -17.92 -1.73 -8.88
C ILE A 182 -16.62 -2.43 -8.52
N GLU A 183 -15.60 -2.21 -9.33
CA GLU A 183 -14.27 -2.75 -9.03
C GLU A 183 -13.78 -2.24 -7.68
N THR A 184 -13.17 -3.16 -6.93
CA THR A 184 -12.73 -2.90 -5.56
C THR A 184 -11.28 -3.32 -5.40
N LEU A 185 -10.43 -2.39 -4.97
CA LEU A 185 -9.06 -2.64 -4.59
C LEU A 185 -8.99 -2.85 -3.08
N THR A 186 -8.54 -4.03 -2.67
CA THR A 186 -8.24 -4.34 -1.26
C THR A 186 -6.74 -4.42 -1.08
N ILE A 187 -6.17 -3.60 -0.20
CA ILE A 187 -4.75 -3.65 0.19
C ILE A 187 -4.66 -4.09 1.64
N ILE A 188 -3.93 -5.17 1.89
CA ILE A 188 -3.68 -5.71 3.22
C ILE A 188 -2.20 -5.51 3.53
N GLU A 189 -1.90 -4.68 4.52
CA GLU A 189 -0.54 -4.50 5.03
C GLU A 189 -0.30 -5.44 6.21
N ASP A 190 0.26 -6.61 5.94
CA ASP A 190 0.55 -7.65 6.92
C ASP A 190 1.83 -8.39 6.51
N LYS A 191 2.85 -8.34 7.37
CA LYS A 191 4.16 -8.95 7.11
C LYS A 191 4.11 -10.48 6.98
N ALA A 192 3.24 -11.14 7.76
CA ALA A 192 3.11 -12.59 7.73
C ALA A 192 2.38 -13.04 6.46
N LEU A 193 1.34 -12.32 6.05
CA LEU A 193 0.64 -12.56 4.78
C LEU A 193 1.57 -12.32 3.59
N PHE A 194 2.27 -11.17 3.56
CA PHE A 194 3.27 -10.86 2.53
C PHE A 194 4.32 -11.97 2.39
N ARG A 195 4.88 -12.42 3.52
CA ARG A 195 5.87 -13.52 3.52
C ARG A 195 5.27 -14.82 2.98
N THR A 196 4.04 -15.15 3.37
CA THR A 196 3.35 -16.37 2.92
C THR A 196 3.11 -16.32 1.42
N GLU A 197 2.54 -15.23 0.92
CA GLU A 197 2.23 -15.04 -0.49
C GLU A 197 3.49 -15.05 -1.36
N ARG A 198 4.58 -14.43 -0.88
CA ARG A 198 5.89 -14.49 -1.54
C ARG A 198 6.41 -15.93 -1.63
N LEU A 199 6.39 -16.70 -0.53
CA LEU A 199 6.87 -18.09 -0.54
C LEU A 199 6.06 -18.97 -1.49
N LEU A 200 4.74 -18.78 -1.54
CA LEU A 200 3.87 -19.49 -2.49
C LEU A 200 4.17 -19.07 -3.93
N PHE A 201 4.38 -17.77 -4.17
CA PHE A 201 4.79 -17.27 -5.47
C PHE A 201 6.11 -17.90 -5.92
N ASP A 202 7.15 -17.86 -5.07
CA ASP A 202 8.47 -18.41 -5.36
C ASP A 202 8.39 -19.93 -5.64
N CYS A 203 7.60 -20.67 -4.85
CA CYS A 203 7.35 -22.09 -5.09
C CYS A 203 6.79 -22.36 -6.49
N VAL A 204 5.76 -21.62 -6.91
CA VAL A 204 5.19 -21.76 -8.26
C VAL A 204 6.19 -21.30 -9.33
N TRP A 205 6.85 -20.17 -9.10
CA TRP A 205 7.81 -19.57 -10.02
C TRP A 205 8.96 -20.53 -10.35
N ASP A 206 9.53 -21.19 -9.35
CA ASP A 206 10.71 -22.04 -9.49
C ASP A 206 10.38 -23.47 -9.95
N ASN A 207 9.20 -24.00 -9.61
CA ASN A 207 8.89 -25.42 -9.82
C ASN A 207 7.85 -25.69 -10.90
N VAL A 208 7.03 -24.70 -11.25
CA VAL A 208 5.89 -24.89 -12.17
C VAL A 208 5.97 -23.94 -13.37
N ALA A 209 6.29 -22.68 -13.10
CA ALA A 209 6.23 -21.63 -14.10
C ALA A 209 7.38 -21.73 -15.11
N LYS A 210 7.06 -21.63 -16.40
CA LYS A 210 8.02 -21.70 -17.50
C LYS A 210 8.29 -20.32 -18.07
N VAL A 211 9.50 -20.07 -18.55
CA VAL A 211 9.84 -18.82 -19.25
C VAL A 211 8.96 -18.62 -20.48
N VAL A 212 8.64 -17.37 -20.79
CA VAL A 212 8.00 -17.02 -22.05
C VAL A 212 9.08 -16.92 -23.12
N GLU A 213 8.90 -17.65 -24.22
CA GLU A 213 9.78 -17.66 -25.39
C GLU A 213 9.52 -16.47 -26.32
#